data_AF-A0A1F8E039-F1
#
_entry.id   AF-A0A1F8E039-F1
#
_cell.length_a   1.000
_cell.length_b   1.000
_cell.length_c   1.000
_cell.angle_alpha   90.00
_cell.angle_beta   90.00
_cell.angle_gamma   90.00
#
_symmetry.space_group_name_H-M   'P 1'
#
loop_
_entity.id
_entity.type
_entity.pdbx_description
1 polymer ?
#
loop_
_entity_poly.entity_id
_entity_poly.type
_entity_poly.pdbx_seq_one_letter_code
_entity_poly.pdbx_strand_id
1 'polypeptide(L)'
;MTKEALSAPVSSHELKVISREAMQFQIPQFIEIEDKIAGPFSLRQLLYVVGGGVVAFVAFTLLPFLAGAIIAIISVGGTLALALVKVNGQPLTKVAFAAAGFFWKPRLYLWRRETKERTFEFSELKGVPQAAPMPEEHIVDKRNTLKKFTAQMPSINKLSGDLATTKNPIPQRERNIPAVVTERVSIFRKRTGDKEAAKRVDFR
;
A
#
# COMPACT_ATOMS: atom_id res chain seq x y z
N MET A 1 13.92 -81.72 -38.75
CA MET A 1 13.44 -80.78 -39.78
C MET A 1 12.18 -80.14 -39.21
N THR A 2 11.96 -78.84 -39.07
CA THR A 2 12.63 -77.57 -39.36
C THR A 2 11.62 -76.54 -38.80
N LYS A 3 11.99 -75.72 -37.80
CA LYS A 3 12.19 -74.26 -37.86
C LYS A 3 10.95 -73.39 -38.11
N GLU A 4 10.97 -72.20 -37.49
CA GLU A 4 10.22 -70.97 -37.81
C GLU A 4 8.78 -70.89 -37.26
N ALA A 5 8.27 -69.77 -36.74
CA ALA A 5 8.78 -68.43 -36.50
C ALA A 5 7.67 -67.74 -35.66
N LEU A 6 8.02 -67.17 -34.50
CA LEU A 6 8.11 -65.73 -34.29
C LEU A 6 6.93 -65.18 -33.49
N SER A 7 7.20 -65.03 -32.20
CA SER A 7 6.67 -64.00 -31.32
C SER A 7 6.36 -62.72 -32.09
N ALA A 8 5.08 -62.38 -32.22
CA ALA A 8 4.71 -61.02 -32.60
C ALA A 8 5.13 -60.10 -31.44
N PRO A 9 6.09 -59.18 -31.61
CA PRO A 9 6.31 -58.15 -30.61
C PRO A 9 5.05 -57.28 -30.64
N VAL A 10 4.34 -57.19 -29.51
CA VAL A 10 3.37 -56.12 -29.30
C VAL A 10 4.18 -54.83 -29.40
N SER A 11 4.15 -54.26 -30.60
CA SER A 11 4.92 -53.09 -31.00
C SER A 11 4.61 -51.96 -30.04
N SER A 12 5.61 -51.61 -29.24
CA SER A 12 5.63 -50.48 -28.31
C SER A 12 5.55 -49.11 -29.01
N HIS A 13 5.14 -49.05 -30.28
CA HIS A 13 5.10 -47.84 -31.10
C HIS A 13 3.73 -47.15 -31.16
N GLU A 14 2.67 -47.73 -30.59
CA GLU A 14 1.32 -47.14 -30.58
C GLU A 14 1.02 -46.28 -29.33
N LEU A 15 2.03 -45.84 -28.58
CA LEU A 15 1.86 -44.71 -27.67
C LEU A 15 2.22 -43.43 -28.42
N LYS A 16 1.30 -42.99 -29.29
CA LYS A 16 1.29 -41.62 -29.79
C LYS A 16 1.01 -40.71 -28.60
N VAL A 17 2.09 -40.31 -27.93
CA VAL A 17 2.11 -39.26 -26.92
C VAL A 17 1.31 -38.10 -27.50
N ILE A 18 0.12 -37.87 -26.94
CA ILE A 18 -0.70 -36.71 -27.25
C ILE A 18 0.06 -35.54 -26.64
N SER A 19 1.05 -35.04 -27.38
CA SER A 19 1.66 -33.75 -27.12
C SER A 19 0.52 -32.75 -27.22
N ARG A 20 0.03 -32.27 -26.06
CA ARG A 20 -0.86 -31.11 -26.02
C ARG A 20 -0.04 -29.94 -26.53
N GLU A 21 -0.03 -29.72 -27.83
CA GLU A 21 0.42 -28.46 -28.39
C GLU A 21 -0.52 -27.38 -27.86
N ALA A 22 0.00 -26.55 -26.97
CA ALA A 22 -0.72 -25.39 -26.48
C ALA A 22 -0.90 -24.42 -27.64
N MET A 23 -2.12 -24.37 -28.21
CA MET A 23 -2.47 -23.35 -29.19
C MET A 23 -2.28 -21.97 -28.54
N GLN A 24 -1.28 -21.23 -29.02
CA GLN A 24 -1.06 -19.85 -28.62
C GLN A 24 -2.12 -18.98 -29.31
N PHE A 25 -3.13 -18.56 -28.56
CA PHE A 25 -4.12 -17.61 -29.06
C PHE A 25 -3.49 -16.22 -29.15
N GLN A 26 -3.47 -15.65 -30.35
CA GLN A 26 -3.10 -14.25 -30.55
C GLN A 26 -4.18 -13.37 -29.93
N ILE A 27 -3.87 -12.70 -28.81
CA ILE A 27 -4.81 -11.76 -28.20
C ILE A 27 -4.83 -10.50 -29.06
N PRO A 28 -6.01 -10.01 -29.48
CA PRO A 28 -6.10 -8.74 -30.19
C PRO A 28 -5.58 -7.61 -29.30
N GLN A 29 -4.64 -6.82 -29.82
CA GLN A 29 -3.96 -5.76 -29.07
C GLN A 29 -4.82 -4.51 -28.83
N PHE A 30 -6.06 -4.47 -29.33
CA PHE A 30 -6.93 -3.29 -29.33
C PHE A 30 -8.12 -3.37 -28.37
N ILE A 31 -8.05 -4.18 -27.31
CA ILE A 31 -9.15 -4.25 -26.31
C ILE A 31 -9.34 -2.95 -25.51
N GLU A 32 -8.34 -2.06 -25.51
CA GLU A 32 -8.32 -0.83 -24.72
C GLU A 32 -8.84 0.40 -25.49
N ILE A 33 -9.07 0.29 -26.79
CA ILE A 33 -9.55 1.40 -27.62
C ILE A 33 -11.07 1.46 -27.52
N GLU A 34 -11.61 2.60 -27.10
CA GLU A 34 -13.05 2.82 -27.10
C GLU A 34 -13.61 2.85 -28.53
N ASP A 35 -14.74 2.18 -28.72
CA ASP A 35 -15.47 2.18 -29.99
C ASP A 35 -15.88 3.60 -30.40
N LYS A 36 -15.69 3.87 -31.69
CA LYS A 36 -16.05 5.14 -32.32
C LYS A 36 -17.47 5.04 -32.84
N ILE A 37 -18.34 5.89 -32.31
CA ILE A 37 -19.80 5.83 -32.57
C ILE A 37 -20.23 6.94 -33.51
N ALA A 38 -19.60 8.11 -33.41
CA ALA A 38 -19.87 9.26 -34.28
C ALA A 38 -18.57 9.79 -34.87
N GLY A 39 -18.21 9.29 -36.06
CA GLY A 39 -16.98 9.67 -36.75
C GLY A 39 -15.73 9.46 -35.88
N PRO A 40 -14.93 10.49 -35.58
CA PRO A 40 -13.72 10.35 -34.76
C PRO A 40 -14.00 10.23 -33.24
N PHE A 41 -15.25 10.40 -32.79
CA PHE A 41 -15.60 10.47 -31.37
C PHE A 41 -16.09 9.13 -30.81
N SER A 42 -15.54 8.76 -29.63
CA SER A 42 -16.13 7.72 -28.78
C SER A 42 -17.34 8.25 -28.00
N LEU A 43 -18.10 7.36 -27.36
CA LEU A 43 -19.27 7.72 -26.54
C LEU A 43 -18.95 8.80 -25.49
N ARG A 44 -17.82 8.65 -24.79
CA ARG A 44 -17.37 9.62 -23.78
C ARG A 44 -16.95 10.94 -24.41
N GLN A 45 -16.28 10.88 -25.55
CA GLN A 45 -15.84 12.07 -26.27
C GLN A 45 -17.02 12.87 -26.83
N LEU A 46 -18.05 12.20 -27.34
CA LEU A 46 -19.29 12.82 -27.79
C LEU A 46 -19.99 13.54 -26.62
N LEU A 47 -20.07 12.91 -25.45
CA LEU A 47 -20.63 13.53 -24.25
C LEU A 47 -19.91 14.83 -23.86
N TYR A 48 -18.59 14.91 -24.02
CA TYR A 48 -17.85 16.15 -23.78
C TYR A 48 -18.23 17.26 -24.75
N VAL A 49 -18.34 16.95 -26.04
CA VAL A 49 -18.70 17.93 -27.08
C VAL A 49 -20.14 18.40 -26.89
N VAL A 50 -21.07 17.49 -26.62
CA VAL A 50 -22.48 17.84 -26.30
C VAL A 50 -22.53 18.69 -25.04
N GLY A 51 -21.78 18.32 -23.99
CA GLY A 51 -21.69 19.11 -22.75
C GLY A 51 -21.17 20.53 -23.01
N GLY A 52 -20.11 20.68 -23.81
CA GLY A 52 -19.59 22.00 -24.21
C GLY A 52 -20.58 22.80 -25.04
N GLY A 53 -21.30 22.16 -25.96
CA GLY A 53 -22.37 22.79 -26.74
C GLY A 53 -23.52 23.30 -25.87
N VAL A 54 -23.95 22.51 -24.87
CA VAL A 54 -24.96 22.92 -23.90
C VAL A 54 -24.48 24.12 -23.08
N VAL A 55 -23.24 24.08 -22.58
CA VAL A 55 -22.66 25.20 -21.83
C VAL A 55 -22.58 26.47 -22.70
N ALA A 56 -22.19 26.34 -23.96
CA ALA A 56 -22.18 27.46 -24.91
C ALA A 56 -23.58 28.03 -25.16
N PHE A 57 -24.59 27.18 -25.35
CA PHE A 57 -25.99 27.59 -25.53
C PHE A 57 -26.52 28.32 -24.28
N VAL A 58 -26.24 27.79 -23.10
CA VAL A 58 -26.60 28.41 -21.81
C VAL A 58 -25.89 29.76 -21.63
N ALA A 59 -24.62 29.86 -22.02
CA ALA A 59 -23.88 31.12 -21.96
C ALA A 59 -24.47 32.19 -22.88
N PHE A 60 -24.86 31.83 -24.12
CA PHE A 60 -25.50 32.77 -25.04
C PHE A 60 -26.90 33.21 -24.62
N THR A 61 -27.62 32.38 -23.86
CA THR A 61 -28.97 32.70 -23.39
C THR A 61 -28.97 33.56 -22.13
N LEU A 62 -27.96 33.42 -21.26
CA LEU A 62 -27.89 34.14 -19.97
C LEU A 62 -27.03 35.41 -20.01
N LEU A 63 -25.99 35.48 -20.85
CA LEU A 63 -25.02 36.57 -20.86
C LEU A 63 -25.18 37.49 -22.08
N PRO A 64 -24.73 38.76 -21.98
CA PRO A 64 -24.67 39.64 -23.15
C PRO A 64 -23.76 39.05 -24.23
N PHE A 65 -24.06 39.35 -25.50
CA PHE A 65 -23.47 38.71 -26.69
C PHE A 65 -21.95 38.52 -26.61
N LEU A 66 -21.20 39.57 -26.22
CA LEU A 66 -19.75 39.52 -26.18
C LEU A 66 -19.22 38.57 -25.10
N ALA A 67 -19.80 38.59 -23.91
CA ALA A 67 -19.41 37.69 -22.83
C ALA A 67 -19.85 36.25 -23.12
N GLY A 68 -21.06 36.06 -23.66
CA GLY A 68 -21.55 34.76 -24.11
C GLY A 68 -20.66 34.14 -25.20
N ALA A 69 -20.25 34.94 -26.19
CA ALA A 69 -19.37 34.48 -27.27
C ALA A 69 -18.00 34.03 -26.77
N ILE A 70 -17.38 34.78 -25.85
CA ILE A 70 -16.08 34.40 -25.27
C ILE A 70 -16.19 33.06 -24.53
N ILE A 71 -17.20 32.91 -23.67
CA ILE A 71 -17.42 31.67 -22.91
C ILE A 71 -17.72 30.50 -23.86
N ALA A 72 -18.54 30.72 -24.88
CA ALA A 72 -18.87 29.71 -25.87
C ALA A 72 -17.61 29.24 -26.64
N ILE A 73 -16.76 30.15 -27.08
CA ILE A 73 -15.50 29.80 -27.77
C ILE A 73 -14.59 28.98 -26.86
N ILE A 74 -14.42 29.40 -25.60
CA ILE A 74 -13.59 28.67 -24.63
C ILE A 74 -14.19 27.30 -24.33
N SER A 75 -15.50 27.21 -24.16
CA SER A 75 -16.20 25.96 -23.84
C SER A 75 -16.14 24.95 -24.99
N VAL A 76 -16.50 25.37 -26.20
CA VAL A 76 -16.47 24.53 -27.39
C VAL A 76 -15.02 24.16 -27.74
N GLY A 77 -14.12 25.14 -27.79
CA GLY A 77 -12.70 24.88 -28.07
C GLY A 77 -12.06 23.96 -27.03
N GLY A 78 -12.35 24.17 -25.74
CA GLY A 78 -11.83 23.37 -24.64
C GLY A 78 -12.34 21.93 -24.67
N THR A 79 -13.64 21.73 -24.87
CA THR A 79 -14.23 20.38 -24.95
C THR A 79 -13.78 19.62 -26.19
N LEU A 80 -13.63 20.30 -27.33
CA LEU A 80 -13.11 19.69 -28.56
C LEU A 80 -11.63 19.27 -28.41
N ALA A 81 -10.82 20.13 -27.77
CA ALA A 81 -9.44 19.81 -27.45
C ALA A 81 -9.35 18.60 -26.50
N LEU A 82 -10.16 18.56 -25.44
CA LEU A 82 -10.23 17.42 -24.52
C LEU A 82 -10.66 16.12 -25.20
N ALA A 83 -11.53 16.20 -26.20
CA ALA A 83 -12.03 15.04 -26.94
C ALA A 83 -11.01 14.50 -27.97
N LEU A 84 -10.31 15.36 -28.71
CA LEU A 84 -9.49 14.94 -29.86
C LEU A 84 -7.99 14.86 -29.56
N VAL A 85 -7.48 15.68 -28.64
CA VAL A 85 -6.03 15.79 -28.42
C VAL A 85 -5.53 14.62 -27.57
N LYS A 86 -4.41 14.06 -28.01
CA LYS A 86 -3.64 13.07 -27.25
C LYS A 86 -2.24 13.59 -27.02
N VAL A 87 -1.76 13.47 -25.78
CA VAL A 87 -0.40 13.86 -25.38
C VAL A 87 0.34 12.59 -25.01
N ASN A 88 1.44 12.28 -25.69
CA ASN A 88 2.25 11.07 -25.48
C ASN A 88 1.41 9.77 -25.49
N GLY A 89 0.45 9.68 -26.43
CA GLY A 89 -0.45 8.53 -26.55
C GLY A 89 -1.60 8.48 -25.52
N GLN A 90 -1.61 9.37 -24.53
CA GLN A 90 -2.68 9.45 -23.53
C GLN A 90 -3.75 10.47 -23.92
N PRO A 91 -5.04 10.22 -23.63
CA PRO A 91 -6.10 11.20 -23.86
C PRO A 91 -5.89 12.42 -22.97
N LEU A 92 -6.07 13.62 -23.53
CA LEU A 92 -5.87 14.88 -22.82
C LEU A 92 -6.69 14.96 -21.52
N THR A 93 -7.87 14.32 -21.47
CA THR A 93 -8.66 14.20 -20.24
C THR A 93 -7.87 13.65 -19.05
N LYS A 94 -7.10 12.56 -19.24
CA LYS A 94 -6.30 11.96 -18.16
C LYS A 94 -5.18 12.92 -17.72
N VAL A 95 -4.53 13.55 -18.69
CA VAL A 95 -3.46 14.52 -18.44
C VAL A 95 -3.99 15.75 -17.71
N ALA A 96 -5.16 16.26 -18.09
CA ALA A 96 -5.81 17.39 -17.45
C ALA A 96 -6.18 17.09 -15.99
N PHE A 97 -6.72 15.90 -15.70
CA PHE A 97 -6.99 15.49 -14.32
C PHE A 97 -5.70 15.31 -13.50
N ALA A 98 -4.65 14.74 -14.09
CA ALA A 98 -3.36 14.62 -13.43
C ALA A 98 -2.73 16.01 -13.16
N ALA A 99 -2.82 16.94 -14.11
CA ALA A 99 -2.37 18.31 -13.96
C ALA A 99 -3.14 19.03 -12.85
N ALA A 100 -4.47 18.97 -12.88
CA ALA A 100 -5.32 19.55 -11.83
C ALA A 100 -4.97 18.98 -10.44
N GLY A 101 -4.83 17.65 -10.34
CA GLY A 101 -4.40 17.00 -9.10
C GLY A 101 -3.00 17.41 -8.65
N PHE A 102 -2.07 17.63 -9.58
CA PHE A 102 -0.73 18.11 -9.28
C PHE A 102 -0.70 19.56 -8.78
N PHE A 103 -1.56 20.43 -9.33
CA PHE A 103 -1.68 21.82 -8.86
C PHE A 103 -2.35 21.91 -7.48
N TRP A 104 -3.32 21.04 -7.18
CA TRP A 104 -4.06 21.09 -5.92
C TRP A 104 -3.37 20.37 -4.75
N LYS A 105 -2.51 19.39 -5.03
CA LYS A 105 -1.86 18.60 -3.99
C LYS A 105 -0.76 19.40 -3.28
N PRO A 106 -0.73 19.42 -1.94
CA PRO A 106 0.37 20.04 -1.21
C PRO A 106 1.66 19.26 -1.46
N ARG A 107 2.73 20.00 -1.81
CA ARG A 107 4.05 19.43 -2.15
C ARG A 107 4.90 19.18 -0.91
N LEU A 108 4.37 18.45 0.06
CA LEU A 108 5.12 18.10 1.26
C LEU A 108 5.96 16.86 1.01
N TYR A 109 7.22 17.07 0.63
CA TYR A 109 8.21 16.01 0.52
C TYR A 109 8.81 15.73 1.90
N LEU A 110 8.17 14.84 2.67
CA LEU A 110 8.77 14.30 3.89
C LEU A 110 9.72 13.17 3.51
N TRP A 111 11.00 13.33 3.80
CA TRP A 111 11.92 12.21 3.76
C TRP A 111 11.55 11.22 4.86
N ARG A 112 11.01 10.07 4.47
CA ARG A 112 10.75 8.95 5.37
C ARG A 112 11.80 7.89 5.08
N ARG A 113 12.64 7.57 6.06
CA ARG A 113 13.46 6.36 5.99
C ARG A 113 12.51 5.18 5.87
N GLU A 114 12.60 4.46 4.76
CA GLU A 114 11.91 3.18 4.63
C GLU A 114 12.55 2.22 5.63
N THR A 115 12.02 2.16 6.84
CA THR A 115 12.20 0.97 7.67
C THR A 115 11.43 -0.12 6.95
N LYS A 116 12.11 -0.83 6.04
CA LYS A 116 11.64 -2.14 5.58
C LYS A 116 11.56 -3.00 6.82
N GLU A 117 10.39 -3.03 7.45
CA GLU A 117 10.03 -4.12 8.32
C GLU A 117 10.07 -5.35 7.42
N ARG A 118 11.19 -6.06 7.48
CA ARG A 118 11.26 -7.42 6.97
C ARG A 118 10.29 -8.17 7.86
N THR A 119 9.03 -8.25 7.44
CA THR A 119 8.12 -9.26 7.93
C THR A 119 8.77 -10.58 7.56
N PHE A 120 9.54 -11.13 8.49
CA PHE A 120 9.89 -12.52 8.45
C PHE A 120 8.56 -13.22 8.64
N GLU A 121 7.93 -13.57 7.51
CA GLU A 121 6.98 -14.66 7.46
C GLU A 121 7.74 -15.85 8.07
N PHE A 122 7.57 -16.06 9.38
CA PHE A 122 7.91 -17.31 10.03
C PHE A 122 6.96 -18.32 9.40
N SER A 123 7.32 -18.76 8.18
CA SER A 123 6.74 -19.91 7.53
C SER A 123 6.74 -20.98 8.59
N GLU A 124 5.53 -21.36 8.95
CA GLU A 124 5.19 -22.10 10.16
C GLU A 124 6.30 -23.09 10.49
N LEU A 125 6.86 -22.96 11.69
CA LEU A 125 7.59 -24.05 12.33
C LEU A 125 6.62 -25.24 12.40
N LYS A 126 6.56 -26.00 11.31
CA LYS A 126 5.75 -27.19 11.09
C LYS A 126 6.31 -28.39 11.87
N GLY A 127 6.74 -28.10 13.09
CA GLY A 127 7.56 -28.94 13.93
C GLY A 127 7.80 -28.36 15.32
N VAL A 128 6.94 -27.45 15.81
CA VAL A 128 6.82 -27.31 17.27
C VAL A 128 6.12 -28.58 17.74
N PRO A 129 6.79 -29.48 18.48
CA PRO A 129 6.11 -30.62 19.06
C PRO A 129 4.95 -30.07 19.88
N GLN A 130 3.75 -30.58 19.61
CA GLN A 130 2.53 -30.33 20.36
C GLN A 130 2.91 -30.23 21.84
N ALA A 131 2.74 -29.03 22.39
CA ALA A 131 3.02 -28.79 23.80
C ALA A 131 2.31 -29.91 24.58
N ALA A 132 3.10 -30.72 25.29
CA ALA A 132 2.57 -31.63 26.29
C ALA A 132 1.57 -30.84 27.14
N PRO A 133 0.44 -31.44 27.57
CA PRO A 133 -0.56 -30.74 28.35
C PRO A 133 0.12 -30.16 29.59
N MET A 134 0.41 -28.86 29.53
CA MET A 134 1.04 -28.15 30.62
C MET A 134 -0.01 -28.03 31.74
N PRO A 135 0.36 -28.23 33.01
CA PRO A 135 -0.57 -28.15 34.13
C PRO A 135 -1.32 -26.82 34.13
N GLU A 136 -2.65 -26.88 34.30
CA GLU A 136 -3.58 -25.76 34.18
C GLU A 136 -3.27 -24.57 35.12
N GLU A 137 -2.47 -24.78 36.16
CA GLU A 137 -2.04 -23.75 37.13
C GLU A 137 -1.39 -22.55 36.45
N HIS A 138 -0.49 -22.76 35.48
CA HIS A 138 0.22 -21.65 34.82
C HIS A 138 -0.70 -20.77 33.93
N ILE A 139 -1.83 -21.30 33.48
CA ILE A 139 -2.81 -20.54 32.68
C ILE A 139 -3.70 -19.71 33.61
N VAL A 140 -4.09 -20.28 34.76
CA VAL A 140 -4.87 -19.61 35.80
C VAL A 140 -4.07 -18.46 36.40
N ASP A 141 -2.77 -18.65 36.64
CA ASP A 141 -1.89 -17.60 37.17
C ASP A 141 -1.75 -16.40 36.23
N LYS A 142 -1.61 -16.64 34.92
CA LYS A 142 -1.55 -15.54 33.94
C LYS A 142 -2.86 -14.75 33.92
N ARG A 143 -4.01 -15.43 33.94
CA ARG A 143 -5.33 -14.77 33.97
C ARG A 143 -5.50 -13.95 35.25
N ASN A 144 -5.09 -14.49 36.40
CA ASN A 144 -5.17 -13.80 37.68
C ASN A 144 -4.22 -12.61 37.75
N THR A 145 -3.03 -12.72 37.17
CA THR A 145 -2.05 -11.63 37.05
C THR A 145 -2.59 -10.50 36.18
N LEU A 146 -3.19 -10.83 35.02
CA LEU A 146 -3.82 -9.85 34.14
C LEU A 146 -5.00 -9.14 34.81
N LYS A 147 -5.87 -9.88 35.52
CA LYS A 147 -6.97 -9.28 36.30
C LYS A 147 -6.46 -8.33 37.39
N LYS A 148 -5.43 -8.74 38.14
CA LYS A 148 -4.79 -7.89 39.16
C LYS A 148 -4.14 -6.65 38.54
N PHE A 149 -3.56 -6.78 37.35
CA PHE A 149 -2.94 -5.68 36.61
C PHE A 149 -3.99 -4.67 36.11
N THR A 150 -5.08 -5.15 35.50
CA THR A 150 -6.19 -4.30 35.05
C THR A 150 -6.89 -3.62 36.23
N ALA A 151 -7.00 -4.29 37.38
CA ALA A 151 -7.56 -3.69 38.60
C ALA A 151 -6.67 -2.58 39.21
N GLN A 152 -5.35 -2.61 38.95
CA GLN A 152 -4.42 -1.58 39.39
C GLN A 152 -4.32 -0.39 38.43
N MET A 153 -4.96 -0.45 37.25
CA MET A 153 -4.95 0.65 36.30
C MET A 153 -5.95 1.75 36.69
N PRO A 154 -5.55 3.03 36.68
CA PRO A 154 -6.48 4.13 36.86
C PRO A 154 -7.50 4.15 35.71
N SER A 155 -8.75 4.48 36.03
CA SER A 155 -9.84 4.51 35.05
C SER A 155 -9.51 5.46 33.88
N ILE A 156 -9.64 4.97 32.65
CA ILE A 156 -9.30 5.66 31.39
C ILE A 156 -10.01 7.02 31.27
N ASN A 157 -11.21 7.16 31.85
CA ASN A 157 -11.97 8.41 31.84
C ASN A 157 -11.34 9.54 32.68
N LYS A 158 -10.47 9.21 33.65
CA LYS A 158 -9.70 10.20 34.42
C LYS A 158 -8.37 10.56 33.73
N LEU A 159 -7.79 9.62 32.98
CA LEU A 159 -6.55 9.81 32.23
C LEU A 159 -6.67 10.94 31.19
N SER A 160 -7.80 11.08 30.50
CA SER A 160 -8.01 12.20 29.57
C SER A 160 -8.02 13.56 30.26
N GLY A 161 -8.49 13.63 31.52
CA GLY A 161 -8.44 14.83 32.34
C GLY A 161 -7.03 15.14 32.86
N ASP A 162 -6.24 14.12 33.20
CA ASP A 162 -4.85 14.27 33.68
C ASP A 162 -3.84 14.56 32.55
N LEU A 163 -4.20 14.20 31.31
CA LEU A 163 -3.45 14.51 30.08
C LEU A 163 -3.86 15.86 29.48
N ALA A 164 -5.04 16.38 29.80
CA ALA A 164 -5.40 17.75 29.51
C ALA A 164 -4.47 18.65 30.34
N THR A 165 -3.46 19.21 29.67
CA THR A 165 -2.50 20.11 30.31
C THR A 165 -3.27 21.28 30.95
N THR A 166 -3.35 21.27 32.28
CA THR A 166 -3.93 22.40 33.00
C THR A 166 -3.02 23.60 32.79
N LYS A 167 -3.57 24.82 32.69
CA LYS A 167 -2.77 26.05 32.50
C LYS A 167 -1.82 26.35 33.66
N ASN A 168 -1.98 25.67 34.80
CA ASN A 168 -1.12 25.79 35.97
C ASN A 168 -0.03 24.70 35.98
N PRO A 169 1.23 25.05 36.29
CA PRO A 169 2.27 24.05 36.46
C PRO A 169 1.89 23.10 37.59
N ILE A 170 1.94 21.79 37.33
CA ILE A 170 1.71 20.75 38.34
C ILE A 170 2.97 20.69 39.21
N PRO A 171 2.94 21.09 40.50
CA PRO A 171 4.10 20.92 41.35
C PRO A 171 4.30 19.42 41.62
N GLN A 172 5.51 18.92 41.33
CA GLN A 172 5.98 17.55 41.64
C GLN A 172 5.24 16.41 40.92
N ARG A 173 5.21 16.44 39.57
CA ARG A 173 4.77 15.32 38.71
C ARG A 173 5.73 14.11 38.75
N GLU A 174 6.80 14.17 39.51
CA GLU A 174 7.83 13.14 39.56
C GLU A 174 7.71 12.39 40.90
N ARG A 175 7.20 11.16 40.86
CA ARG A 175 7.35 10.25 42.00
C ARG A 175 8.86 10.07 42.16
N ASN A 176 9.42 10.40 43.33
CA ASN A 176 10.83 10.15 43.65
C ASN A 176 11.13 8.67 43.50
N ILE A 177 11.64 8.27 42.34
CA ILE A 177 12.24 6.96 42.13
C ILE A 177 13.60 7.06 42.81
N PRO A 178 13.92 6.26 43.85
CA PRO A 178 15.24 6.28 44.44
C PRO A 178 16.26 6.05 43.32
N ALA A 179 17.22 6.96 43.20
CA ALA A 179 18.25 6.90 42.17
C ALA A 179 19.15 5.67 42.41
N VAL A 180 18.72 4.51 41.95
CA VAL A 180 19.59 3.33 41.87
C VAL A 180 20.49 3.56 40.66
N VAL A 181 21.58 4.30 40.88
CA VAL A 181 22.67 4.41 39.93
C VAL A 181 23.40 3.07 39.95
N THR A 182 22.97 2.13 39.13
CA THR A 182 23.71 0.88 38.94
C THR A 182 24.99 1.23 38.17
N GLU A 183 26.09 1.42 38.90
CA GLU A 183 27.41 1.63 38.31
C GLU A 183 27.78 0.40 37.46
N ARG A 184 27.62 0.50 36.13
CA ARG A 184 28.03 -0.58 35.21
C ARG A 184 29.50 -0.42 34.85
N VAL A 185 30.35 -1.22 35.48
CA VAL A 185 31.75 -1.40 35.04
C VAL A 185 31.79 -2.46 33.97
N SER A 186 32.10 -2.08 32.72
CA SER A 186 32.31 -3.02 31.62
C SER A 186 33.81 -3.22 31.39
N ILE A 187 34.25 -4.48 31.43
CA ILE A 187 35.64 -4.86 31.13
C ILE A 187 35.76 -5.03 29.62
N PHE A 188 36.66 -4.27 28.99
CA PHE A 188 36.92 -4.40 27.56
C PHE A 188 38.25 -5.11 27.33
N ARG A 189 38.26 -6.03 26.36
CA ARG A 189 39.47 -6.72 25.93
C ARG A 189 40.00 -6.03 24.67
N LYS A 190 41.19 -5.42 24.76
CA LYS A 190 41.87 -4.87 23.58
C LYS A 190 42.39 -6.04 22.72
N ARG A 191 42.57 -5.81 21.42
CA ARG A 191 43.05 -6.86 20.49
C ARG A 191 44.42 -7.42 20.86
N THR A 192 45.21 -6.66 21.62
CA THR A 192 46.52 -7.06 22.16
C THR A 192 46.44 -8.06 23.32
N GLY A 193 45.22 -8.36 23.83
CA GLY A 193 45.00 -9.35 24.88
C GLY A 193 44.74 -8.76 26.27
N ASP A 194 45.16 -7.52 26.50
CA ASP A 194 45.02 -6.83 27.78
C ASP A 194 43.56 -6.45 28.07
N LYS A 195 43.16 -6.61 29.34
CA LYS A 195 41.82 -6.29 29.85
C LYS A 195 41.92 -4.99 30.65
N GLU A 196 41.20 -3.97 30.21
CA GLU A 196 41.08 -2.70 30.95
C GLU A 196 39.62 -2.50 31.38
N ALA A 197 39.42 -2.14 32.65
CA ALA A 197 38.11 -1.78 33.19
C ALA A 197 37.96 -0.26 33.13
N ALA A 198 36.97 0.21 32.38
CA ALA A 198 36.68 1.64 32.28
C ALA A 198 35.28 1.92 32.83
N LYS A 199 35.18 2.94 33.71
CA LYS A 199 33.90 3.44 34.21
C LYS A 199 33.21 4.19 33.06
N ARG A 200 32.08 3.67 32.56
CA ARG A 200 31.23 4.44 31.65
C ARG A 200 30.51 5.51 32.48
N VAL A 201 30.87 6.76 32.24
CA VAL A 201 30.13 7.92 32.74
C VAL A 201 29.23 8.36 31.59
N ASP A 202 27.98 7.93 31.63
CA ASP A 202 26.97 8.44 30.71
C ASP A 202 26.51 9.80 31.26
N PHE A 203 26.85 10.88 30.57
CA PHE A 203 26.36 12.21 30.90
C PHE A 203 24.89 12.31 30.48
N ARG A 204 24.04 12.72 31.42
CA ARG A 204 22.58 12.84 31.26
C ARG A 204 22.19 14.20 30.72
#